data_AF-A0A963LC99-F1
#
_entry.id   AF-A0A963LC99-F1
#
_cell.length_a   1.000
_cell.length_b   1.000
_cell.length_c   1.000
_cell.angle_alpha   90.00
_cell.angle_beta   90.00
_cell.angle_gamma   90.00
#
_symmetry.space_group_name_H-M   'P 1'
#
loop_
_entity.id
_entity.type
_entity.pdbx_description
1 polymer ?
#
loop_
_entity_poly.entity_id
_entity_poly.type
_entity_poly.pdbx_seq_one_letter_code
_entity_poly.pdbx_strand_id
1 'polypeptide(L)'
;MAQVAIKSTAVTNYNATPRVQNPVGIDGGRLTRAVNGLCTITSGDTQAATLADGASTYRFGKIRSSDYVDTLQIVTTADAGTTTVVDVGLYDLLTATNGGAVVDQDFFCSSLSLKDGALTRGAASAALSADQTFEAGAAGGLITNAEKTVWECLGLTSDPNKEYDVAMTLTGACDGTATALLQVYVVR
;
A
#
# COMPACT_ATOMS: atom_id res chain seq x y z
N MET A 1 -21.32 -5.65 -33.67
CA MET A 1 -20.22 -5.38 -32.71
C MET A 1 -18.96 -6.05 -33.23
N ALA A 2 -17.80 -5.41 -33.14
CA ALA A 2 -16.54 -6.01 -33.57
C ALA A 2 -15.92 -6.84 -32.44
N GLN A 3 -15.28 -7.96 -32.77
CA GLN A 3 -14.43 -8.71 -31.84
C GLN A 3 -13.12 -7.95 -31.62
N VAL A 4 -12.71 -7.78 -30.37
CA VAL A 4 -11.45 -7.11 -30.00
C VAL A 4 -10.57 -8.10 -29.23
N ALA A 5 -9.29 -8.17 -29.58
CA ALA A 5 -8.29 -8.94 -28.86
C ALA A 5 -7.22 -7.97 -28.32
N ILE A 6 -7.11 -7.89 -26.99
CA ILE A 6 -6.12 -7.07 -26.28
C ILE A 6 -5.14 -8.02 -25.58
N LYS A 7 -3.86 -7.69 -25.63
CA LYS A 7 -2.79 -8.46 -24.97
C LYS A 7 -2.27 -7.67 -23.78
N SER A 8 -1.97 -8.37 -22.69
CA SER A 8 -1.15 -7.81 -21.60
C SER A 8 0.31 -7.65 -22.06
N THR A 9 1.09 -6.94 -21.26
CA THR A 9 2.54 -6.80 -21.47
C THR A 9 3.22 -8.16 -21.54
N ALA A 10 2.88 -9.08 -20.62
CA ALA A 10 3.43 -10.43 -20.56
C ALA A 10 3.25 -11.21 -21.88
N VAL A 11 2.03 -11.19 -22.42
CA VAL A 11 1.70 -11.88 -23.68
C VAL A 11 2.32 -11.18 -24.89
N THR A 12 2.44 -9.85 -24.83
CA THR A 12 3.07 -9.05 -25.88
C THR A 12 4.56 -9.39 -25.98
N ASN A 13 5.26 -9.42 -24.85
CA ASN A 13 6.69 -9.74 -24.78
C ASN A 13 7.01 -11.16 -25.26
N TYR A 14 6.19 -12.14 -24.85
CA TYR A 14 6.34 -13.54 -25.27
C TYR A 14 6.20 -13.72 -26.79
N ASN A 15 5.36 -12.93 -27.44
CA ASN A 15 5.10 -12.98 -28.88
C ASN A 15 6.06 -12.11 -29.72
N ALA A 16 6.92 -11.32 -29.09
CA ALA A 16 7.86 -10.44 -29.81
C ALA A 16 8.89 -11.26 -30.60
N THR A 17 9.42 -10.70 -31.70
CA THR A 17 10.51 -11.31 -32.48
C THR A 17 11.61 -10.27 -32.72
N PRO A 18 12.80 -10.38 -32.08
CA PRO A 18 13.16 -11.41 -31.09
C PRO A 18 12.30 -11.32 -29.81
N ARG A 19 12.20 -12.44 -29.08
CA ARG A 19 11.39 -12.50 -27.85
C ARG A 19 11.93 -11.53 -26.82
N VAL A 20 11.04 -10.77 -26.19
CA VAL A 20 11.37 -9.85 -25.10
C VAL A 20 11.14 -10.58 -23.78
N GLN A 21 12.05 -10.44 -22.83
CA GLN A 21 11.91 -11.03 -21.51
C GLN A 21 11.01 -10.16 -20.64
N ASN A 22 10.11 -10.79 -19.88
CA ASN A 22 9.32 -10.08 -18.87
C ASN A 22 10.20 -9.62 -17.70
N PRO A 23 9.93 -8.43 -17.12
CA PRO A 23 10.51 -8.03 -15.85
C PRO A 23 10.17 -9.05 -14.74
N VAL A 24 11.05 -9.15 -13.75
CA VAL A 24 10.90 -10.11 -12.63
C VAL A 24 9.61 -9.90 -11.83
N GLY A 25 9.09 -8.67 -11.79
CA GLY A 25 7.81 -8.35 -11.16
C GLY A 25 6.58 -8.96 -11.85
N ILE A 26 6.70 -9.30 -13.13
CA ILE A 26 5.61 -9.88 -13.93
C ILE A 26 5.78 -11.41 -14.02
N ASP A 27 7.01 -11.89 -14.20
CA ASP A 27 7.28 -13.32 -14.37
C ASP A 27 8.68 -13.70 -13.86
N GLY A 28 8.80 -14.88 -13.23
CA GLY A 28 10.06 -15.46 -12.78
C GLY A 28 10.64 -14.88 -11.47
N GLY A 29 10.04 -13.86 -10.87
CA GLY A 29 10.47 -13.29 -9.59
C GLY A 29 10.03 -14.10 -8.36
N ARG A 30 10.62 -13.78 -7.20
CA ARG A 30 10.28 -14.43 -5.93
C ARG A 30 9.36 -13.57 -5.09
N LEU A 31 8.19 -14.11 -4.75
CA LEU A 31 7.31 -13.51 -3.75
C LEU A 31 7.95 -13.55 -2.36
N THR A 32 8.04 -12.38 -1.73
CA THR A 32 8.66 -12.16 -0.42
C THR A 32 7.72 -11.33 0.45
N ARG A 33 7.48 -11.76 1.69
CA ARG A 33 6.81 -10.92 2.68
C ARG A 33 7.80 -9.89 3.23
N ALA A 34 7.72 -8.65 2.73
CA ALA A 34 8.59 -7.55 3.13
C ALA A 34 8.16 -6.93 4.46
N VAL A 35 6.84 -6.81 4.69
CA VAL A 35 6.29 -6.21 5.91
C VAL A 35 5.42 -7.21 6.65
N ASN A 36 5.57 -7.24 7.98
CA ASN A 36 4.71 -7.96 8.92
C ASN A 36 4.81 -7.27 10.28
N GLY A 37 4.18 -6.09 10.38
CA GLY A 37 4.24 -5.25 11.56
C GLY A 37 2.86 -4.98 12.12
N LEU A 38 2.80 -4.73 13.42
CA LEU A 38 1.57 -4.35 14.10
C LEU A 38 1.75 -3.01 14.83
N CYS A 39 0.68 -2.24 14.89
CA CYS A 39 0.58 -1.02 15.68
C CYS A 39 -0.77 -1.00 16.38
N THR A 40 -0.80 -0.45 17.59
CA THR A 40 -2.04 -0.15 18.29
C THR A 40 -2.48 1.25 17.94
N ILE A 41 -3.72 1.36 17.50
CA ILE A 41 -4.44 2.61 17.26
C ILE A 41 -5.32 2.81 18.49
N THR A 42 -5.31 3.99 19.11
CA THR A 42 -6.04 4.22 20.36
C THR A 42 -6.83 5.52 20.33
N SER A 43 -7.80 5.61 21.24
CA SER A 43 -8.63 6.79 21.38
C SER A 43 -7.80 7.99 21.79
N GLY A 44 -8.10 9.15 21.20
CA GLY A 44 -7.38 10.39 21.45
C GLY A 44 -6.12 10.59 20.60
N ASP A 45 -5.76 9.63 19.75
CA ASP A 45 -4.75 9.84 18.72
C ASP A 45 -5.20 11.00 17.79
N THR A 46 -4.27 11.89 17.47
CA THR A 46 -4.57 13.13 16.73
C THR A 46 -4.87 12.81 15.28
N GLN A 47 -6.05 13.18 14.79
CA GLN A 47 -6.40 13.15 13.37
C GLN A 47 -6.00 14.46 12.70
N ALA A 48 -5.60 14.40 11.43
CA ALA A 48 -5.59 15.57 10.56
C ALA A 48 -5.66 15.12 9.08
N ALA A 49 -5.88 16.06 8.16
CA ALA A 49 -5.92 15.72 6.74
C ALA A 49 -4.57 15.20 6.23
N THR A 50 -3.47 15.70 6.80
CA THR A 50 -2.12 15.29 6.42
C THR A 50 -1.19 15.16 7.64
N LEU A 51 -0.05 14.47 7.49
CA LEU A 51 1.00 14.49 8.53
C LEU A 51 1.48 15.93 8.82
N ALA A 52 1.56 16.79 7.79
CA ALA A 52 2.01 18.17 7.97
C ALA A 52 1.08 18.98 8.88
N ASP A 53 -0.20 18.60 8.94
CA ASP A 53 -1.21 19.19 9.82
C ASP A 53 -1.24 18.56 11.24
N GLY A 54 -0.34 17.59 11.50
CA GLY A 54 -0.20 16.93 12.81
C GLY A 54 -0.94 15.60 12.95
N ALA A 55 -1.33 14.94 11.85
CA ALA A 55 -1.94 13.62 11.91
C ALA A 55 -1.01 12.58 12.57
N SER A 56 -1.60 11.67 13.34
CA SER A 56 -0.91 10.51 13.89
C SER A 56 -0.55 9.53 12.78
N THR A 57 0.66 8.97 12.86
CA THR A 57 1.14 7.95 11.92
C THR A 57 1.58 6.69 12.62
N TYR A 58 1.29 5.55 12.00
CA TYR A 58 1.65 4.22 12.51
C TYR A 58 2.54 3.53 11.49
N ARG A 59 3.78 3.16 11.86
CA ARG A 59 4.81 2.63 10.94
C ARG A 59 4.95 1.11 11.09
N PHE A 60 4.79 0.36 10.00
CA PHE A 60 4.69 -1.11 10.07
C PHE A 60 5.92 -1.88 9.59
N GLY A 61 6.76 -1.26 8.77
CA GLY A 61 7.95 -1.89 8.20
C GLY A 61 8.33 -1.24 6.89
N LYS A 62 9.26 -1.87 6.15
CA LYS A 62 9.92 -1.26 5.01
C LYS A 62 9.71 -2.02 3.70
N ILE A 63 9.60 -1.27 2.61
CA ILE A 63 9.74 -1.77 1.24
C ILE A 63 10.80 -0.97 0.50
N ARG A 64 11.34 -1.52 -0.58
CA ARG A 64 12.36 -0.87 -1.41
C ARG A 64 11.72 -0.15 -2.58
N SER A 65 12.38 0.90 -3.06
CA SER A 65 12.00 1.59 -4.30
C SER A 65 11.96 0.66 -5.51
N SER A 66 12.83 -0.35 -5.54
CA SER A 66 12.91 -1.36 -6.60
C SER A 66 11.92 -2.53 -6.49
N ASP A 67 11.10 -2.57 -5.42
CA ASP A 67 10.16 -3.67 -5.22
C ASP A 67 8.96 -3.55 -6.15
N TYR A 68 8.43 -4.69 -6.61
CA TYR A 68 7.08 -4.76 -7.19
C TYR A 68 6.11 -5.14 -6.08
N VAL A 69 5.08 -4.34 -5.86
CA VAL A 69 4.05 -4.64 -4.86
C VAL A 69 3.11 -5.70 -5.44
N ASP A 70 2.99 -6.82 -4.74
CA ASP A 70 2.06 -7.89 -5.10
C ASP A 70 0.76 -7.79 -4.32
N THR A 71 0.85 -7.75 -2.99
CA THR A 71 -0.32 -7.71 -2.12
C THR A 71 -0.05 -6.92 -0.83
N LEU A 72 -0.95 -6.01 -0.47
CA LEU A 72 -1.07 -5.37 0.84
C LEU A 72 -2.27 -5.96 1.58
N GLN A 73 -2.03 -6.59 2.72
CA GLN A 73 -3.08 -7.10 3.61
C GLN A 73 -3.15 -6.33 4.92
N ILE A 74 -4.37 -5.96 5.31
CA ILE A 74 -4.68 -5.25 6.54
C ILE A 74 -5.61 -6.12 7.39
N VAL A 75 -5.22 -6.36 8.63
CA VAL A 75 -6.02 -7.12 9.59
C VAL A 75 -6.15 -6.31 10.86
N THR A 76 -7.37 -6.13 11.37
CA THR A 76 -7.61 -5.48 12.65
C THR A 76 -8.24 -6.44 13.64
N THR A 77 -7.94 -6.24 14.93
CA THR A 77 -8.52 -7.08 16.00
C THR A 77 -9.99 -6.78 16.27
N ALA A 78 -10.43 -5.57 15.98
CA ALA A 78 -11.78 -5.03 16.22
C ALA A 78 -12.02 -3.82 15.31
N ASP A 79 -13.23 -3.28 15.32
CA ASP A 79 -13.44 -1.89 14.92
C ASP A 79 -12.67 -0.93 15.84
N ALA A 80 -12.23 0.20 15.28
CA ALA A 80 -11.57 1.27 15.99
C ALA A 80 -12.56 2.39 16.33
N GLY A 81 -13.74 2.07 16.87
CA GLY A 81 -14.75 3.08 17.21
C GLY A 81 -15.66 3.46 16.04
N THR A 82 -16.20 4.69 16.04
CA THR A 82 -17.28 5.10 15.12
C THR A 82 -16.85 6.04 14.00
N THR A 83 -15.66 6.63 14.09
CA THR A 83 -15.20 7.64 13.11
C THR A 83 -13.82 7.36 12.52
N THR A 84 -13.14 6.30 12.96
CA THR A 84 -11.75 6.04 12.55
C THR A 84 -11.64 5.68 11.08
N VAL A 85 -10.84 6.48 10.38
CA VAL A 85 -10.50 6.33 8.97
C VAL A 85 -9.00 6.62 8.82
N VAL A 86 -8.32 5.86 7.96
CA VAL A 86 -6.89 5.99 7.71
C VAL A 86 -6.57 6.00 6.22
N ASP A 87 -5.51 6.71 5.86
CA ASP A 87 -4.82 6.51 4.57
C ASP A 87 -3.64 5.55 4.79
N VAL A 88 -3.32 4.72 3.79
CA VAL A 88 -2.16 3.82 3.84
C VAL A 88 -1.21 4.17 2.71
N GLY A 89 0.04 4.49 3.07
CA GLY A 89 1.00 5.02 2.13
C GLY A 89 2.46 4.81 2.49
N LEU A 90 3.31 5.57 1.80
CA LEU A 90 4.75 5.52 1.86
C LEU A 90 5.33 6.80 2.45
N TYR A 91 6.32 6.59 3.31
CA TYR A 91 7.07 7.64 3.96
C TYR A 91 8.55 7.35 3.85
N ASP A 92 9.37 8.40 3.87
CA ASP A 92 10.80 8.21 4.06
C ASP A 92 11.06 7.55 5.42
N LEU A 93 12.16 6.81 5.51
CA LEU A 93 12.53 6.10 6.74
C LEU A 93 12.54 7.05 7.94
N LEU A 94 11.75 6.70 8.96
CA LEU A 94 11.81 7.33 10.26
C LEU A 94 13.09 6.88 10.97
N THR A 95 13.98 7.83 11.21
CA THR A 95 15.24 7.60 11.93
C THR A 95 15.44 8.69 12.98
N ALA A 96 16.41 8.52 13.88
CA ALA A 96 16.70 9.54 14.89
C ALA A 96 17.07 10.92 14.29
N THR A 97 17.53 10.95 13.04
CA THR A 97 17.97 12.17 12.34
C THR A 97 17.04 12.59 11.20
N ASN A 98 16.08 11.74 10.80
CA ASN A 98 15.14 12.00 9.73
C ASN A 98 13.71 11.81 10.26
N GLY A 99 12.91 12.87 10.26
CA GLY A 99 11.54 12.86 10.79
C GLY A 99 10.53 11.99 10.02
N GLY A 100 10.97 11.29 8.97
CA GLY A 100 10.13 10.42 8.15
C GLY A 100 9.08 11.20 7.36
N ALA A 101 9.52 11.95 6.36
CA ALA A 101 8.67 12.79 5.52
C ALA A 101 7.65 11.96 4.73
N VAL A 102 6.48 12.54 4.45
CA VAL A 102 5.48 11.96 3.54
C VAL A 102 6.09 11.83 2.15
N VAL A 103 6.01 10.65 1.55
CA VAL A 103 6.34 10.44 0.14
C VAL A 103 5.06 10.40 -0.68
N ASP A 104 4.11 9.58 -0.25
CA ASP A 104 2.78 9.47 -0.83
C ASP A 104 1.86 8.90 0.27
N GLN A 105 0.96 9.73 0.82
CA GLN A 105 0.19 9.41 2.03
C GLN A 105 -0.81 8.28 1.82
N ASP A 106 -1.36 8.20 0.62
CA ASP A 106 -2.42 7.30 0.20
C ASP A 106 -1.96 6.37 -0.94
N PHE A 107 -0.65 6.08 -0.99
CA PHE A 107 -0.04 5.23 -2.04
C PHE A 107 -0.78 3.90 -2.26
N PHE A 108 -1.37 3.28 -1.25
CA PHE A 108 -2.09 2.00 -1.41
C PHE A 108 -3.60 2.16 -1.38
N CYS A 109 -4.09 2.86 -0.35
CA CYS A 109 -5.51 3.13 -0.19
C CYS A 109 -5.75 4.45 0.54
N SER A 110 -6.85 5.09 0.16
CA SER A 110 -7.30 6.36 0.74
C SER A 110 -8.59 6.14 1.53
N SER A 111 -8.73 6.83 2.65
CA SER A 111 -9.96 6.80 3.46
C SER A 111 -10.46 5.40 3.85
N LEU A 112 -9.55 4.48 4.16
CA LEU A 112 -9.88 3.14 4.63
C LEU A 112 -10.63 3.23 5.97
N SER A 113 -11.85 2.69 5.97
CA SER A 113 -12.69 2.64 7.17
C SER A 113 -12.19 1.57 8.14
N LEU A 114 -11.90 1.96 9.38
CA LEU A 114 -11.58 1.04 10.47
C LEU A 114 -12.73 0.93 11.49
N LYS A 115 -13.88 1.56 11.21
CA LYS A 115 -15.05 1.64 12.09
C LYS A 115 -16.14 0.60 11.77
N ASP A 116 -16.04 -0.08 10.63
CA ASP A 116 -17.11 -0.97 10.12
C ASP A 116 -16.94 -2.45 10.56
N GLY A 117 -16.21 -2.67 11.66
CA GLY A 117 -15.90 -4.00 12.19
C GLY A 117 -14.42 -4.39 12.00
N ALA A 118 -14.08 -5.58 12.48
CA ALA A 118 -12.75 -6.13 12.31
C ALA A 118 -12.47 -6.46 10.83
N LEU A 119 -11.36 -5.97 10.30
CA LEU A 119 -10.83 -6.38 8.99
C LEU A 119 -10.15 -7.74 9.14
N THR A 120 -10.59 -8.70 8.34
CA THR A 120 -10.08 -10.08 8.37
C THR A 120 -9.60 -10.53 6.99
N ARG A 121 -8.70 -11.52 6.97
CA ARG A 121 -8.21 -12.09 5.72
C ARG A 121 -9.35 -12.73 4.93
N GLY A 122 -9.56 -12.30 3.69
CA GLY A 122 -10.57 -12.89 2.82
C GLY A 122 -12.01 -12.61 3.25
N ALA A 123 -12.27 -11.45 3.86
CA ALA A 123 -13.61 -11.04 4.22
C ALA A 123 -14.60 -11.16 3.05
N ALA A 124 -15.83 -11.58 3.35
CA ALA A 124 -16.83 -11.98 2.36
C ALA A 124 -17.46 -10.82 1.55
N SER A 125 -17.19 -9.56 1.92
CA SER A 125 -17.67 -8.38 1.19
C SER A 125 -16.51 -7.49 0.78
N ALA A 126 -16.62 -6.89 -0.41
CA ALA A 126 -15.63 -5.95 -0.93
C ALA A 126 -15.37 -4.76 0.01
N ALA A 127 -16.34 -4.42 0.88
CA ALA A 127 -16.22 -3.33 1.86
C ALA A 127 -15.33 -3.67 3.06
N LEU A 128 -15.06 -4.95 3.31
CA LEU A 128 -14.24 -5.41 4.45
C LEU A 128 -12.99 -6.18 3.99
N SER A 129 -12.66 -6.13 2.70
CA SER A 129 -11.51 -6.81 2.14
C SER A 129 -10.22 -6.32 2.79
N ALA A 130 -9.43 -7.26 3.32
CA ALA A 130 -8.09 -6.96 3.82
C ALA A 130 -7.12 -6.52 2.70
N ASP A 131 -7.40 -6.84 1.45
CA ASP A 131 -6.57 -6.48 0.31
C ASP A 131 -6.88 -5.08 -0.18
N GLN A 132 -5.91 -4.18 -0.02
CA GLN A 132 -6.00 -2.76 -0.35
C GLN A 132 -4.88 -2.33 -1.32
N THR A 133 -4.32 -3.28 -2.08
CA THR A 133 -3.08 -3.07 -2.84
C THR A 133 -3.19 -1.99 -3.91
N PHE A 134 -4.33 -1.91 -4.59
CA PHE A 134 -4.58 -0.99 -5.70
C PHE A 134 -5.92 -0.26 -5.54
N GLU A 135 -6.29 0.08 -4.31
CA GLU A 135 -7.53 0.82 -4.04
C GLU A 135 -7.38 2.29 -4.42
N ALA A 136 -6.20 2.88 -4.18
CA ALA A 136 -5.95 4.28 -4.45
C ALA A 136 -6.30 4.66 -5.89
N GLY A 137 -7.33 5.51 -6.03
CA GLY A 137 -7.81 6.02 -7.31
C GLY A 137 -6.92 7.08 -7.96
N ALA A 138 -5.80 7.44 -7.33
CA ALA A 138 -4.83 8.43 -7.79
C ALA A 138 -3.40 8.06 -7.33
N ALA A 139 -2.39 8.58 -8.04
CA ALA A 139 -0.95 8.37 -7.78
C ALA A 139 -0.56 6.89 -7.54
N GLY A 140 0.50 6.59 -6.79
CA GLY A 140 1.29 5.36 -6.92
C GLY A 140 0.54 4.01 -6.87
N GLY A 141 -0.63 3.94 -6.25
CA GLY A 141 -1.45 2.72 -6.09
C GLY A 141 -2.45 2.43 -7.20
N LEU A 142 -2.42 3.15 -8.32
CA LEU A 142 -3.30 2.83 -9.45
C LEU A 142 -3.10 1.39 -9.93
N ILE A 143 -4.18 0.65 -10.20
CA ILE A 143 -4.10 -0.71 -10.76
C ILE A 143 -3.34 -0.78 -12.09
N THR A 144 -3.28 0.31 -12.84
CA THR A 144 -2.48 0.42 -14.07
C THR A 144 -0.96 0.43 -13.82
N ASN A 145 -0.56 0.62 -12.56
CA ASN A 145 0.82 0.53 -12.11
C ASN A 145 1.14 -0.85 -11.49
N ALA A 146 0.23 -1.82 -11.51
CA ALA A 146 0.46 -3.14 -10.89
C ALA A 146 1.67 -3.90 -11.45
N GLU A 147 2.07 -3.61 -12.70
CA GLU A 147 3.25 -4.20 -13.34
C GLU A 147 4.54 -3.38 -13.12
N LYS A 148 4.53 -2.36 -12.25
CA LYS A 148 5.63 -1.40 -12.06
C LYS A 148 6.27 -1.53 -10.68
N THR A 149 7.52 -1.10 -10.59
CA THR A 149 8.23 -0.94 -9.31
C THR A 149 7.72 0.26 -8.53
N VAL A 150 7.93 0.28 -7.21
CA VAL A 150 7.51 1.39 -6.33
C VAL A 150 7.97 2.76 -6.85
N TRP A 151 9.21 2.91 -7.33
CA TRP A 151 9.67 4.20 -7.84
C TRP A 151 8.98 4.64 -9.14
N GLU A 152 8.65 3.68 -10.01
CA GLU A 152 7.88 3.95 -11.23
C GLU A 152 6.43 4.30 -10.92
N CYS A 153 5.85 3.64 -9.91
CA CYS A 153 4.54 3.98 -9.36
C CYS A 153 4.53 5.43 -8.85
N LEU A 154 5.59 5.85 -8.16
CA LEU A 154 5.79 7.22 -7.67
C LEU A 154 6.10 8.23 -8.80
N GLY A 155 6.20 7.79 -10.06
CA GLY A 155 6.47 8.66 -11.21
C GLY A 155 7.89 9.23 -11.24
N LEU A 156 8.83 8.62 -10.51
CA LEU A 156 10.24 9.03 -10.54
C LEU A 156 10.87 8.67 -11.89
N THR A 157 11.92 9.39 -12.29
CA THR A 157 12.60 9.17 -13.59
C THR A 157 13.67 8.10 -13.53
N SER A 158 14.11 7.73 -12.34
CA SER A 158 15.11 6.70 -12.07
C SER A 158 14.95 6.18 -10.65
N ASP A 159 15.37 4.94 -10.42
CA ASP A 159 15.33 4.33 -9.09
C ASP A 159 16.20 5.11 -8.08
N PRO A 160 15.62 5.66 -7.00
CA PRO A 160 16.37 6.34 -5.94
C PRO A 160 17.18 5.39 -5.06
N ASN A 161 17.06 4.07 -5.22
CA ASN A 161 17.72 3.04 -4.41
C ASN A 161 17.52 3.26 -2.90
N LYS A 162 16.29 3.61 -2.49
CA LYS A 162 15.95 3.87 -1.08
C LYS A 162 14.85 2.94 -0.58
N GLU A 163 14.73 2.90 0.74
CA GLU A 163 13.65 2.20 1.42
C GLU A 163 12.61 3.21 1.92
N TYR A 164 11.37 2.76 1.99
CA TYR A 164 10.23 3.54 2.48
C TYR A 164 9.59 2.80 3.64
N ASP A 165 9.19 3.54 4.67
CA ASP A 165 8.31 3.01 5.70
C ASP A 165 6.89 2.96 5.14
N VAL A 166 6.25 1.80 5.29
CA VAL A 166 4.82 1.63 5.02
C VAL A 166 4.06 2.03 6.28
N ALA A 167 3.09 2.92 6.11
CA ALA A 167 2.42 3.54 7.24
C ALA A 167 0.94 3.81 7.03
N MET A 168 0.21 3.87 8.15
CA MET A 168 -1.14 4.41 8.22
C MET A 168 -1.08 5.85 8.72
N THR A 169 -1.95 6.71 8.19
CA THR A 169 -2.12 8.11 8.60
C THR A 169 -3.56 8.31 9.04
N LEU A 170 -3.78 8.80 10.26
CA LEU A 170 -5.12 8.98 10.81
C LEU A 170 -5.81 10.23 10.24
N THR A 171 -6.86 10.04 9.45
CA THR A 171 -7.65 11.13 8.82
C THR A 171 -9.02 11.33 9.47
N GLY A 172 -9.60 10.26 10.04
CA GLY A 172 -10.80 10.32 10.87
C GLY A 172 -10.48 10.28 12.37
N ALA A 173 -11.39 10.78 13.23
CA ALA A 173 -11.17 10.77 14.67
C ALA A 173 -11.06 9.33 15.18
N CYS A 174 -10.03 9.05 15.97
CA CYS A 174 -9.98 7.78 16.69
C CYS A 174 -10.67 7.89 18.05
N ASP A 175 -11.81 7.22 18.15
CA ASP A 175 -12.67 7.14 19.34
C ASP A 175 -12.78 5.72 19.91
N GLY A 176 -11.98 4.79 19.37
CA GLY A 176 -11.88 3.40 19.83
C GLY A 176 -10.43 2.89 19.86
N THR A 177 -10.25 1.61 20.13
CA THR A 177 -8.91 1.00 20.18
C THR A 177 -8.90 -0.29 19.38
N ALA A 178 -7.96 -0.42 18.44
CA ALA A 178 -7.74 -1.63 17.67
C ALA A 178 -6.24 -1.85 17.46
N THR A 179 -5.83 -3.11 17.32
CA THR A 179 -4.50 -3.42 16.81
C THR A 179 -4.60 -3.73 15.33
N ALA A 180 -3.87 -2.96 14.52
CA ALA A 180 -3.74 -3.17 13.09
C ALA A 180 -2.46 -3.97 12.81
N LEU A 181 -2.58 -5.07 12.07
CA LEU A 181 -1.48 -5.79 11.46
C LEU A 181 -1.46 -5.44 9.97
N LEU A 182 -0.30 -5.00 9.50
CA LEU A 182 -0.06 -4.73 8.09
C LEU A 182 0.94 -5.73 7.53
N GLN A 183 0.60 -6.33 6.39
CA GLN A 183 1.49 -7.23 5.67
C GLN A 183 1.63 -6.78 4.23
N VAL A 184 2.86 -6.67 3.76
CA VAL A 184 3.16 -6.35 2.37
C VAL A 184 3.98 -7.48 1.78
N TYR A 185 3.48 -8.01 0.68
CA TYR A 185 4.16 -8.97 -0.17
C TYR A 185 4.67 -8.26 -1.41
N VAL A 186 5.92 -8.52 -1.74
CA VAL A 186 6.61 -7.92 -2.89
C VAL A 186 7.29 -9.00 -3.70
N VAL A 187 7.50 -8.73 -4.99
CA VAL A 187 8.31 -9.57 -5.87
C VAL A 187 9.70 -8.96 -6.01
N ARG A 188 10.73 -9.80 -5.84
CA ARG A 188 12.16 -9.48 -5.99
C ARG A 188 12.90 -10.56 -6.76
#